data_AF-R6YQU8-F1
#
_entry.id   AF-R6YQU8-F1
#
_cell.length_a   1.000
_cell.length_b   1.000
_cell.length_c   1.000
_cell.angle_alpha   90.00
_cell.angle_beta   90.00
_cell.angle_gamma   90.00
#
_symmetry.space_group_name_H-M   'P 1'
#
loop_
_entity.id
_entity.type
_entity.pdbx_description
1 polymer ?
#
loop_
_entity_poly.entity_id
_entity_poly.type
_entity_poly.pdbx_seq_one_letter_code
_entity_poly.pdbx_strand_id
1 'polypeptide(L)'
;MAKNKIGLEFSGWKELLEKLDMSGGDIEEAVEKSLEVASKTVSTKISKDMKRHHRTGRTEKSIIQNPEIEWEGQTANVGIGFDFNKGGLTSVFLMYGTPRSKPDKKIYNDIYGAKVKKEIGEKQEEIFQDMLAKRFGG
;
A
#
# COMPACT_ATOMS: atom_id res chain seq x y z
N MET A 1 3.20 18.10 8.06
CA MET A 1 3.63 16.70 8.23
C MET A 1 3.30 15.97 6.94
N ALA A 2 4.30 15.37 6.27
CA ALA A 2 4.09 14.71 4.98
C ALA A 2 3.18 13.48 5.18
N LYS A 3 1.94 13.56 4.65
CA LYS A 3 1.07 12.39 4.51
C LYS A 3 1.81 11.42 3.58
N ASN A 4 2.12 10.21 4.04
CA ASN A 4 2.66 9.14 3.23
C ASN A 4 1.62 8.70 2.20
N LYS A 5 1.44 9.48 1.14
CA LYS A 5 0.56 9.14 0.03
C LYS A 5 1.35 8.24 -0.91
N ILE A 6 0.98 6.96 -0.99
CA ILE A 6 1.29 6.18 -2.18
C ILE A 6 0.30 6.65 -3.24
N GLY A 7 0.72 7.64 -4.02
CA GLY A 7 -0.01 8.09 -5.21
C GLY A 7 0.24 7.13 -6.35
N LEU A 8 -0.85 6.75 -7.03
CA LEU A 8 -0.83 5.97 -8.26
C LEU A 8 -0.62 6.93 -9.44
N GLU A 9 0.63 7.09 -9.88
CA GLU A 9 0.91 7.77 -11.16
C GLU A 9 1.58 6.78 -12.11
N PHE A 10 0.82 6.32 -13.10
CA PHE A 10 1.35 5.61 -14.26
C PHE A 10 0.48 5.96 -15.48
N SER A 11 1.10 6.22 -16.63
CA SER A 11 0.40 6.60 -17.86
C SER A 11 -0.55 5.51 -18.39
N GLY A 12 -0.25 4.23 -18.14
CA GLY A 12 -1.10 3.09 -18.55
C GLY A 12 -2.43 2.98 -17.80
N TRP A 13 -2.55 3.61 -16.63
CA TRP A 13 -3.80 3.61 -15.84
C TRP A 13 -4.94 4.33 -16.53
N LYS A 14 -4.63 5.41 -17.24
CA LYS A 14 -5.63 6.24 -17.88
C LYS A 14 -6.37 5.44 -18.96
N GLU A 15 -5.64 4.67 -19.76
CA GLU A 15 -6.23 3.82 -20.80
C GLU A 15 -7.07 2.67 -20.20
N LEU A 16 -6.63 2.08 -19.08
CA LEU A 16 -7.39 1.02 -18.38
C LEU A 16 -8.67 1.59 -17.75
N LEU A 17 -8.59 2.76 -17.13
CA LEU A 17 -9.73 3.46 -16.54
C LEU A 17 -10.74 3.88 -17.60
N GLU A 18 -10.29 4.47 -18.71
CA GLU A 18 -11.15 4.86 -19.83
C GLU A 18 -11.87 3.63 -20.42
N LYS A 19 -11.16 2.51 -20.62
CA LYS A 19 -11.79 1.26 -21.08
C LYS A 19 -12.80 0.70 -20.10
N LEU A 20 -12.52 0.79 -18.79
CA LEU A 20 -13.42 0.30 -17.74
C LEU A 20 -14.68 1.17 -17.69
N ASP A 21 -14.53 2.49 -17.74
CA ASP A 21 -15.62 3.46 -17.77
C ASP A 21 -16.52 3.27 -19.01
N MET A 22 -15.91 3.19 -20.20
CA MET A 22 -16.62 2.93 -21.46
C MET A 22 -17.39 1.60 -21.45
N SER A 23 -16.93 0.61 -20.66
CA SER A 23 -17.59 -0.69 -20.52
C SER A 23 -18.73 -0.70 -19.49
N GLY A 24 -18.97 0.43 -18.80
CA GLY A 24 -19.87 0.53 -17.65
C GLY A 24 -19.40 -0.32 -16.47
N GLY A 25 -18.09 -0.49 -16.32
CA GLY A 25 -17.47 -1.26 -15.24
C GLY A 25 -17.44 -0.47 -13.94
N ASP A 26 -17.38 -1.19 -12.82
CA ASP A 26 -17.31 -0.60 -11.49
C ASP A 26 -15.87 -0.14 -11.19
N ILE A 27 -15.59 1.12 -11.51
CA ILE A 27 -14.30 1.78 -11.26
C ILE A 27 -14.03 1.86 -9.76
N GLU A 28 -15.07 2.07 -8.95
CA GLU A 28 -14.96 2.20 -7.50
C GLU A 28 -14.43 0.89 -6.91
N GLU A 29 -15.03 -0.24 -7.29
CA GLU A 29 -14.59 -1.58 -6.88
C GLU A 29 -13.14 -1.87 -7.32
N ALA A 30 -12.76 -1.47 -8.53
CA ALA A 30 -11.39 -1.67 -9.04
C ALA A 30 -10.35 -0.84 -8.27
N VAL A 31 -10.69 0.41 -7.93
CA VAL A 31 -9.87 1.28 -7.08
C VAL A 31 -9.76 0.69 -5.68
N GLU A 32 -10.85 0.24 -5.09
CA GLU A 32 -10.85 -0.32 -3.73
C GLU A 32 -9.97 -1.57 -3.63
N LYS A 33 -10.16 -2.55 -4.52
CA LYS A 33 -9.31 -3.75 -4.59
C LYS A 33 -7.83 -3.40 -4.79
N SER A 34 -7.56 -2.36 -5.57
CA SER A 34 -6.19 -1.90 -5.83
C SER A 34 -5.55 -1.26 -4.60
N LEU A 35 -6.32 -0.55 -3.78
CA LEU A 35 -5.84 -0.02 -2.51
C LEU A 35 -5.67 -1.12 -1.45
N GLU A 36 -6.58 -2.10 -1.40
CA GLU A 36 -6.45 -3.28 -0.55
C GLU A 36 -5.18 -4.06 -0.86
N VAL A 37 -4.89 -4.34 -2.14
CA VAL A 37 -3.71 -5.12 -2.52
C VAL A 37 -2.42 -4.37 -2.20
N ALA A 38 -2.42 -3.03 -2.33
CA ALA A 38 -1.30 -2.19 -1.94
C ALA A 38 -1.04 -2.29 -0.44
N SER A 39 -2.08 -2.08 0.38
CA SER A 39 -1.99 -2.19 1.83
C SER A 39 -1.52 -3.56 2.29
N LYS A 40 -2.13 -4.63 1.77
CA LYS A 40 -1.77 -6.02 2.09
C LYS A 40 -0.33 -6.37 1.69
N THR A 41 0.14 -5.86 0.55
CA THR A 41 1.51 -6.09 0.09
C THR A 41 2.52 -5.45 1.05
N VAL A 42 2.27 -4.21 1.46
CA VAL A 42 3.12 -3.50 2.43
C VAL A 42 3.07 -4.18 3.81
N SER A 43 1.87 -4.41 4.34
CA SER A 43 1.69 -4.98 5.69
C SER A 43 2.32 -6.37 5.82
N THR A 44 2.22 -7.21 4.79
CA THR A 44 2.85 -8.53 4.75
C THR A 44 4.37 -8.45 4.82
N LYS A 45 4.98 -7.55 4.03
CA LYS A 45 6.44 -7.39 4.00
C LYS A 45 6.97 -6.85 5.33
N ILE A 46 6.37 -5.78 5.83
CA ILE A 46 6.74 -5.21 7.14
C ILE A 46 6.58 -6.26 8.24
N SER A 47 5.47 -7.01 8.27
CA SER A 47 5.21 -8.02 9.29
C SER A 47 6.26 -9.14 9.29
N LYS A 48 6.75 -9.52 8.11
CA LYS A 48 7.82 -10.50 7.96
C LYS A 48 9.14 -9.96 8.51
N ASP A 49 9.47 -8.72 8.16
CA ASP A 49 10.80 -8.15 8.41
C ASP A 49 10.93 -7.55 9.81
N MET A 50 9.82 -7.13 10.42
CA MET A 50 9.78 -6.64 11.79
C MET A 50 10.08 -7.71 12.83
N LYS A 51 9.94 -9.01 12.50
CA LYS A 51 10.24 -10.13 13.42
C LYS A 51 11.64 -10.07 14.04
N ARG A 52 12.62 -9.50 13.34
CA ARG A 52 14.00 -9.35 13.87
C ARG A 52 14.14 -8.24 14.91
N HIS A 53 13.17 -7.34 14.97
CA HIS A 53 13.08 -6.25 15.95
C HIS A 53 12.12 -6.59 17.09
N HIS A 54 11.69 -7.85 17.19
CA HIS A 54 10.82 -8.30 18.25
C HIS A 54 11.51 -8.14 19.62
N ARG A 55 10.94 -7.27 20.45
CA ARG A 55 11.30 -7.14 21.87
C ARG A 55 10.10 -7.37 22.78
N THR A 56 9.05 -6.59 22.55
CA THR A 56 7.75 -6.69 23.27
C THR A 56 6.57 -6.90 22.33
N GLY A 57 6.82 -6.87 21.01
CA GLY A 57 5.79 -6.88 19.98
C GLY A 57 4.97 -5.59 19.86
N ARG A 58 5.21 -4.53 20.65
CA ARG A 58 4.39 -3.30 20.61
C ARG A 58 4.37 -2.64 19.22
N THR A 59 5.54 -2.49 18.59
CA THR A 59 5.64 -1.90 17.24
C THR A 59 5.11 -2.84 16.16
N GLU A 60 5.32 -4.15 16.27
CA GLU A 60 4.74 -5.15 15.35
C GLU A 60 3.21 -5.12 15.38
N LYS A 61 2.60 -5.04 16.57
CA LYS A 61 1.14 -4.95 16.73
C LYS A 61 0.54 -3.64 16.20
N SER A 62 1.36 -2.63 15.95
CA SER A 62 0.92 -1.36 15.36
C SER A 62 0.90 -1.37 13.84
N ILE A 63 1.35 -2.45 13.19
CA ILE A 63 1.27 -2.58 11.73
C ILE A 63 -0.20 -2.55 11.30
N ILE A 64 -0.52 -1.69 10.35
CA ILE A 64 -1.85 -1.57 9.77
C ILE A 64 -2.09 -2.78 8.85
N GLN A 65 -3.06 -3.62 9.20
CA GLN A 65 -3.36 -4.87 8.46
C GLN A 65 -4.59 -4.73 7.56
N ASN A 66 -5.67 -4.15 8.10
CA ASN A 66 -6.96 -3.99 7.43
C ASN A 66 -7.42 -2.53 7.59
N PRO A 67 -6.83 -1.59 6.86
CA PRO A 67 -7.29 -0.20 6.86
C PRO A 67 -8.64 -0.08 6.17
N GLU A 68 -9.43 0.87 6.63
CA GLU A 68 -10.61 1.35 5.90
C GLU A 68 -10.15 2.18 4.69
N ILE A 69 -10.90 2.09 3.60
CA ILE A 69 -10.69 2.94 2.42
C ILE A 69 -11.53 4.20 2.60
N GLU A 70 -10.86 5.34 2.60
CA GLU A 70 -11.49 6.64 2.81
C GLU A 70 -11.63 7.38 1.49
N TRP A 71 -12.86 7.66 1.10
CA TRP A 71 -13.19 8.48 -0.07
C TRP A 71 -13.33 9.96 0.32
N GLU A 72 -12.48 10.79 -0.27
CA GLU A 72 -12.57 12.25 -0.21
C GLU A 72 -12.87 12.79 -1.62
N GLY A 73 -14.15 12.94 -1.95
CA GLY A 73 -14.59 13.31 -3.29
C GLY A 73 -14.24 12.21 -4.31
N GLN A 74 -13.40 12.53 -5.29
CA GLN A 74 -12.93 11.57 -6.32
C GLN A 74 -11.61 10.88 -5.93
N THR A 75 -11.12 11.07 -4.71
CA THR A 75 -9.86 10.49 -4.26
C THR A 75 -10.12 9.43 -3.19
N ALA A 76 -9.74 8.18 -3.47
CA ALA A 76 -9.70 7.12 -2.48
C ALA A 76 -8.31 7.04 -1.83
N ASN A 77 -8.26 6.81 -0.52
CA ASN A 77 -7.03 6.70 0.24
C ASN A 77 -7.06 5.45 1.13
N VAL A 78 -5.90 4.89 1.41
CA VAL A 78 -5.75 3.76 2.31
C VAL A 78 -4.53 3.95 3.22
N GLY A 79 -4.71 3.67 4.51
CA GLY A 79 -3.63 3.73 5.49
C GLY A 79 -2.66 2.56 5.35
N ILE A 80 -1.35 2.83 5.35
CA ILE A 80 -0.30 1.79 5.30
C ILE A 80 0.79 2.03 6.35
N GLY A 81 1.56 0.99 6.65
CA GLY A 81 2.70 1.09 7.55
C GLY A 81 2.29 0.87 9.01
N PHE A 82 2.54 1.85 9.87
CA PHE A 82 2.39 1.72 11.32
C PHE A 82 1.46 2.78 11.91
N ASP A 83 0.58 2.37 12.80
CA ASP A 83 -0.28 3.23 13.62
C ASP A 83 0.54 3.85 14.77
N PHE A 84 0.80 5.14 14.68
CA PHE A 84 1.63 5.84 15.67
C PHE A 84 1.00 5.89 17.06
N ASN A 85 -0.33 5.94 17.14
CA ASN A 85 -1.05 5.95 18.42
C ASN A 85 -0.97 4.59 19.12
N LYS A 86 -0.77 3.51 18.37
CA LYS A 86 -0.63 2.13 18.89
C LYS A 86 0.83 1.70 19.10
N GLY A 87 1.78 2.64 19.11
CA GLY A 87 3.20 2.34 19.33
C GLY A 87 4.02 2.22 18.05
N GLY A 88 3.48 2.68 16.92
CA GLY A 88 4.15 2.73 15.63
C GLY A 88 5.23 3.78 15.51
N LEU A 89 5.31 4.77 16.39
CA LEU A 89 6.32 5.84 16.32
C LEU A 89 7.76 5.28 16.33
N THR A 90 8.00 4.17 17.03
CA THR A 90 9.30 3.50 17.08
C THR A 90 9.77 3.06 15.68
N SER A 91 8.86 2.78 14.75
CA SER A 91 9.19 2.41 13.37
C SER A 91 9.98 3.50 12.63
N VAL A 92 9.75 4.78 12.96
CA VAL A 92 10.49 5.90 12.34
C VAL A 92 11.97 5.80 12.68
N PHE A 93 12.30 5.54 13.94
CA PHE A 93 13.68 5.37 14.38
C PHE A 93 14.32 4.11 13.82
N LEU A 94 13.53 3.06 13.55
CA LEU A 94 14.03 1.89 12.84
C LEU A 94 14.35 2.23 11.37
N MET A 95 13.43 2.88 10.65
CA MET A 95 13.60 3.19 9.23
C MET A 95 14.70 4.21 8.95
N TYR A 96 14.78 5.28 9.75
CA TYR A 96 15.69 6.40 9.52
C TYR A 96 16.94 6.36 10.41
N GLY A 97 16.96 5.47 11.41
CA GLY A 97 18.06 5.34 12.36
C GLY A 97 18.03 6.37 13.48
N THR A 98 19.07 6.33 14.30
CA THR A 98 19.34 7.29 15.38
C THR A 98 20.83 7.65 15.35
N PRO A 99 21.30 8.67 16.11
CA PRO A 99 22.73 8.99 16.15
C PRO A 99 23.64 7.81 16.53
N ARG A 100 23.11 6.80 17.24
CA ARG A 100 23.86 5.62 17.70
C ARG A 100 23.50 4.33 16.95
N SER A 101 22.51 4.34 16.07
CA SER A 101 22.03 3.13 15.40
C SER A 101 21.73 3.41 13.92
N LYS A 102 22.29 2.57 13.04
CA LYS A 102 22.09 2.70 11.60
C LYS A 102 20.63 2.42 11.21
N PRO A 103 20.10 3.07 10.16
CA PRO A 103 18.78 2.81 9.64
C PRO A 103 18.61 1.37 9.16
N ASP A 104 17.43 0.82 9.42
CA ASP A 104 16.94 -0.38 8.80
C ASP A 104 16.35 -0.07 7.42
N LYS A 105 17.22 -0.15 6.41
CA LYS A 105 16.83 0.05 5.02
C LYS A 105 15.82 -0.99 4.52
N LYS A 106 15.71 -2.16 5.14
CA LYS A 106 14.78 -3.20 4.69
C LYS A 106 13.34 -2.82 5.02
N ILE A 107 13.08 -2.45 6.28
CA ILE A 107 11.76 -1.95 6.71
C ILE A 107 11.37 -0.69 5.94
N TYR A 108 12.33 0.22 5.72
CA TYR A 108 12.10 1.39 4.88
C TYR A 108 11.69 0.99 3.45
N ASN A 109 12.42 0.04 2.84
CA ASN A 109 12.15 -0.41 1.47
C ASN A 109 10.87 -1.21 1.32
N ASP A 110 10.37 -1.84 2.39
CA ASP A 110 9.08 -2.53 2.39
C ASP A 110 7.88 -1.56 2.23
N ILE A 111 8.09 -0.27 2.51
CA ILE A 111 7.09 0.80 2.34
C ILE A 111 7.40 1.67 1.13
N TYR A 112 8.64 2.13 1.01
CA TYR A 112 9.02 3.19 0.06
C TYR A 112 9.89 2.71 -1.10
N GLY A 113 10.36 1.46 -1.06
CA GLY A 113 11.33 0.94 -2.02
C GLY A 113 10.76 0.81 -3.44
N ALA A 114 11.61 0.99 -4.45
CA ALA A 114 11.19 0.84 -5.84
C ALA A 114 10.62 -0.56 -6.14
N LYS A 115 11.18 -1.60 -5.50
CA LYS A 115 10.72 -2.99 -5.68
C LYS A 115 9.29 -3.21 -5.17
N VAL A 116 8.95 -2.69 -3.99
CA VAL A 116 7.58 -2.83 -3.47
C VAL A 116 6.59 -2.02 -4.30
N LYS A 117 6.98 -0.82 -4.74
CA LYS A 117 6.14 0.00 -5.62
C LYS A 117 5.87 -0.69 -6.96
N LYS A 118 6.89 -1.32 -7.55
CA LYS A 118 6.75 -2.10 -8.78
C LYS A 118 5.79 -3.28 -8.59
N GLU A 119 5.97 -4.05 -7.52
CA GLU A 119 5.09 -5.19 -7.20
C GLU A 119 3.64 -4.76 -6.95
N ILE A 120 3.43 -3.62 -6.28
CA ILE A 120 2.08 -3.05 -6.09
C ILE A 120 1.48 -2.67 -7.45
N GLY A 121 2.23 -1.96 -8.29
CA GLY A 121 1.76 -1.56 -9.62
C GLY A 121 1.39 -2.74 -10.50
N GLU A 122 2.21 -3.80 -10.53
CA GLU A 122 1.94 -5.04 -11.28
C GLU A 122 0.64 -5.70 -10.81
N LYS A 123 0.44 -5.85 -9.49
CA LYS A 123 -0.79 -6.44 -8.94
C LYS A 123 -2.04 -5.62 -9.21
N GLN A 124 -1.90 -4.30 -9.19
CA GLN A 124 -3.03 -3.42 -9.48
C GLN A 124 -3.38 -3.48 -10.97
N GLU A 125 -2.39 -3.51 -11.85
CA GLU A 125 -2.61 -3.71 -13.29
C GLU A 125 -3.36 -5.02 -13.55
N GLU A 126 -2.96 -6.12 -12.91
CA GLU A 126 -3.66 -7.41 -12.97
C GLU A 126 -5.13 -7.29 -12.54
N ILE A 127 -5.44 -6.58 -11.43
CA ILE A 127 -6.82 -6.37 -10.96
C ILE A 127 -7.67 -5.70 -12.03
N PHE A 128 -7.15 -4.66 -12.67
CA PHE A 128 -7.90 -3.94 -13.70
C PHE A 128 -8.05 -4.73 -14.98
N GLN A 129 -7.02 -5.46 -15.40
CA GLN A 129 -7.11 -6.39 -16.53
C GLN A 129 -8.16 -7.48 -16.27
N ASP A 130 -8.18 -8.06 -15.07
CA ASP A 130 -9.17 -9.07 -14.67
C ASP A 130 -10.60 -8.51 -14.68
N MET A 131 -10.80 -7.28 -14.19
CA MET A 131 -12.11 -6.62 -14.20
C MET A 131 -12.59 -6.33 -15.62
N LEU A 132 -11.70 -5.85 -16.50
CA LEU A 132 -12.00 -5.68 -17.93
C LEU A 132 -12.31 -7.02 -18.60
N ALA A 133 -11.51 -8.06 -18.36
CA ALA A 133 -11.70 -9.38 -18.94
C ALA A 133 -13.05 -10.00 -18.53
N LYS A 134 -13.44 -9.87 -17.26
CA LYS A 134 -14.77 -10.31 -16.78
C LYS A 134 -15.91 -9.59 -17.47
N ARG A 135 -15.71 -8.35 -17.90
CA ARG A 135 -16.73 -7.55 -18.57
C ARG A 135 -16.84 -7.84 -20.06
N PHE A 136 -15.71 -8.06 -20.75
CA PHE A 136 -15.67 -8.32 -22.19
C PHE A 136 -15.71 -9.82 -22.56
N GLY A 137 -15.47 -10.71 -21.60
CA GLY A 137 -15.47 -12.17 -21.78
C GLY A 137 -16.76 -12.87 -21.35
N GLY A 138 -17.87 -12.15 -21.22
CA GLY A 138 -19.21 -12.67 -20.94
C GLY A 138 -20.12 -12.61 -22.16
#